data_AF-A0A0D8Y7D2-F1
#
_entry.id   AF-A0A0D8Y7D2-F1
#
_cell.length_a   1.000
_cell.length_b   1.000
_cell.length_c   1.000
_cell.angle_alpha   90.00
_cell.angle_beta   90.00
_cell.angle_gamma   90.00
#
_symmetry.space_group_name_H-M   'P 1'
#
loop_
_entity.id
_entity.type
_entity.pdbx_description
1 polymer ?
#
loop_
_entity_poly.entity_id
_entity_poly.type
_entity_poly.pdbx_seq_one_letter_code
_entity_poly.pdbx_strand_id
1 'polypeptide(L)'
;MREDVLLRKLLADGEGTGEERRFQLLNGCFRSLRNANTVSKAEAVKALRLIDSLELSMRKQREIAEMTKRQTKEYEEMAERVDKEIAISREKMTQAKVDLAAARLVRKNRKEYALLVGMIEDLPSRAETTRKLDEIQEELTQQQERQQQLEARLSERRNHLHALNIILANFQKLLADEDNELSNDTPSTEIGEKDDGDDEEHSHRERSCDTADVG
;
A
#
# COMPACT_ATOMS: atom_id res chain seq x y z
N MET A 1 -15.25 -11.45 59.86
CA MET A 1 -15.93 -11.91 61.09
C MET A 1 -17.45 -12.06 60.94
N ARG A 2 -18.24 -11.00 60.64
CA ARG A 2 -19.70 -11.16 60.48
C ARG A 2 -20.08 -11.95 59.24
N GLU A 3 -19.40 -11.71 58.12
CA GLU A 3 -19.60 -12.46 56.87
C GLU A 3 -19.20 -13.93 57.02
N ASP A 4 -18.10 -14.24 57.70
CA ASP A 4 -17.67 -15.62 57.97
C ASP A 4 -18.66 -16.38 58.86
N VAL A 5 -19.26 -15.69 59.84
CA VAL A 5 -20.32 -16.26 60.70
C VAL A 5 -21.59 -16.48 59.88
N LEU A 6 -21.94 -15.57 58.97
CA LEU A 6 -23.06 -15.73 58.05
C LEU A 6 -22.82 -16.90 57.09
N LEU A 7 -21.64 -17.01 56.49
CA LEU A 7 -21.24 -18.10 55.60
C LEU A 7 -21.26 -19.45 56.30
N ARG A 8 -20.74 -19.54 57.53
CA ARG A 8 -20.81 -20.76 58.35
C ARG A 8 -22.25 -21.13 58.71
N LYS A 9 -23.10 -20.15 59.00
CA LYS A 9 -24.52 -20.40 59.31
C LYS A 9 -25.29 -20.80 58.05
N LEU A 10 -25.00 -20.20 56.91
CA LEU A 10 -25.59 -20.55 55.61
C LEU A 10 -25.15 -21.95 55.15
N LEU A 11 -23.88 -22.32 55.37
CA LEU A 11 -23.37 -23.67 55.13
C LEU A 11 -24.04 -24.69 56.06
N ALA A 12 -24.13 -24.39 57.37
CA ALA A 12 -24.78 -25.27 58.33
C ALA A 12 -26.28 -25.45 58.08
N ASP A 13 -27.00 -24.39 57.67
CA ASP A 13 -28.42 -24.46 57.31
C ASP A 13 -28.63 -25.04 55.90
N GLY A 14 -27.67 -24.85 54.99
CA GLY A 14 -27.67 -25.39 53.62
C GLY A 14 -27.42 -26.91 53.56
N GLU A 15 -26.71 -27.48 54.54
CA GLU A 15 -26.45 -28.92 54.66
C GLU A 15 -27.60 -29.73 55.31
N GLY A 16 -28.79 -29.14 55.52
CA GLY A 16 -29.94 -29.90 56.02
C GLY A 16 -29.85 -30.29 57.50
N THR A 17 -28.91 -29.72 58.27
CA THR A 17 -28.75 -30.03 59.71
C THR A 17 -30.02 -29.74 60.53
N GLY A 18 -30.87 -28.81 60.08
CA GLY A 18 -32.18 -28.55 60.68
C GLY A 18 -33.24 -29.62 60.39
N GLU A 19 -33.16 -30.32 59.25
CA GLU A 19 -34.05 -31.45 58.92
C GLU A 19 -33.64 -32.70 59.69
N GLU A 20 -32.33 -33.00 59.75
CA GLU A 20 -31.79 -34.11 60.52
C GLU A 20 -32.16 -34.01 62.01
N ARG A 21 -32.04 -32.80 62.61
CA ARG A 21 -32.49 -32.56 64.00
C ARG A 21 -33.99 -32.79 64.17
N ARG A 22 -34.82 -32.36 63.21
CA ARG A 22 -36.28 -32.59 63.24
C ARG A 22 -36.61 -34.08 63.15
N PHE A 23 -35.89 -34.83 62.33
CA PHE A 23 -36.03 -36.27 62.20
C PHE A 23 -35.63 -37.01 63.50
N GLN A 24 -34.51 -36.60 64.13
CA GLN A 24 -34.09 -37.13 65.42
C GLN A 24 -35.13 -36.86 66.53
N LEU A 25 -35.73 -35.67 66.55
CA LEU A 25 -36.81 -35.32 67.48
C LEU A 25 -38.08 -36.15 67.25
N LEU A 26 -38.43 -36.40 65.99
CA LEU A 26 -39.55 -37.27 65.62
C LEU A 26 -39.31 -38.71 66.08
N ASN A 27 -38.10 -39.24 65.87
CA ASN A 27 -37.70 -40.56 66.34
C ASN A 27 -37.78 -40.67 67.88
N GLY A 28 -37.38 -39.61 68.59
CA GLY A 28 -37.58 -39.50 70.04
C GLY A 28 -39.06 -39.57 70.46
N CYS A 29 -39.94 -38.86 69.75
CA CYS A 29 -41.39 -38.90 70.01
C CYS A 29 -41.97 -40.31 69.76
N PHE A 30 -41.56 -41.00 68.70
CA PHE A 30 -42.01 -42.37 68.42
C PHE A 30 -41.57 -43.38 69.49
N ARG A 31 -40.34 -43.24 70.02
CA ARG A 31 -39.87 -44.09 71.13
C ARG A 31 -40.69 -43.88 72.40
N SER A 32 -41.05 -42.64 72.70
CA SER A 32 -41.88 -42.29 73.87
C SER A 32 -43.31 -42.82 73.72
N LEU A 33 -43.91 -42.68 72.53
CA LEU A 33 -45.24 -43.18 72.20
C LEU A 33 -45.36 -44.72 72.19
N ARG A 34 -44.24 -45.44 72.05
CA ARG A 34 -44.21 -46.91 72.08
C ARG A 34 -44.36 -47.48 73.50
N ASN A 35 -44.09 -46.69 74.53
CA ASN A 35 -44.17 -47.13 75.92
C ASN A 35 -45.63 -47.10 76.41
N ALA A 36 -46.22 -48.27 76.66
CA ALA A 36 -47.64 -48.42 77.02
C ALA A 36 -48.05 -47.68 78.31
N ASN A 37 -47.10 -47.33 79.18
CA ASN A 37 -47.35 -46.64 80.44
C ASN A 37 -47.33 -45.10 80.34
N THR A 38 -46.98 -44.52 79.18
CA THR A 38 -46.72 -43.07 79.01
C THR A 38 -47.31 -42.47 77.73
N VAL A 39 -48.33 -43.09 77.14
CA VAL A 39 -48.93 -42.60 75.88
C VAL A 39 -49.65 -41.27 76.11
N SER A 40 -48.92 -40.17 75.93
CA SER A 40 -49.44 -38.82 76.06
C SER A 40 -49.99 -38.31 74.73
N LYS A 41 -51.25 -37.89 74.69
CA LYS A 41 -51.89 -37.25 73.53
C LYS A 41 -51.09 -36.05 73.00
N ALA A 42 -50.36 -35.35 73.89
CA ALA A 42 -49.51 -34.23 73.51
C ALA A 42 -48.29 -34.66 72.66
N GLU A 43 -47.71 -35.83 72.93
CA GLU A 43 -46.57 -36.36 72.17
C GLU A 43 -47.02 -36.84 70.78
N ALA A 44 -48.22 -37.41 70.67
CA ALA A 44 -48.81 -37.79 69.38
C ALA A 44 -49.07 -36.55 68.50
N VAL A 45 -49.64 -35.48 69.07
CA VAL A 45 -49.85 -34.21 68.35
C VAL A 45 -48.53 -33.58 67.95
N LYS A 46 -47.50 -33.67 68.80
CA LYS A 46 -46.14 -33.19 68.48
C LYS A 46 -45.51 -33.98 67.33
N ALA A 47 -45.66 -35.31 67.33
CA ALA A 47 -45.17 -36.17 66.25
C ALA A 47 -45.87 -35.85 64.91
N LEU A 48 -47.19 -35.69 64.90
CA LEU A 48 -47.95 -35.31 63.70
C LEU A 48 -47.47 -33.97 63.12
N ARG A 49 -47.30 -32.93 63.96
CA ARG A 49 -46.77 -31.63 63.51
C ARG A 49 -45.35 -31.72 62.93
N LEU A 50 -44.52 -32.58 63.49
CA LEU A 50 -43.16 -32.82 62.98
C LEU A 50 -43.20 -33.52 61.62
N ILE A 51 -44.10 -34.49 61.43
CA ILE A 51 -44.31 -35.17 60.14
C ILE A 51 -44.79 -34.15 59.09
N ASP A 52 -45.82 -33.36 59.38
CA ASP A 52 -46.33 -32.34 58.46
C ASP A 52 -45.23 -31.34 58.03
N SER A 53 -44.40 -30.92 58.98
CA SER A 53 -43.28 -30.00 58.72
C SER A 53 -42.20 -30.64 57.85
N LEU A 54 -41.88 -31.92 58.06
CA LEU A 54 -40.91 -32.66 57.25
C LEU A 54 -41.43 -32.92 55.84
N GLU A 55 -42.70 -33.29 55.69
CA GLU A 55 -43.33 -33.46 54.37
C GLU A 55 -43.31 -32.17 53.55
N LEU A 56 -43.63 -31.04 54.17
CA LEU A 56 -43.56 -29.74 53.51
C LEU A 56 -42.12 -29.40 53.10
N SER A 57 -41.15 -29.67 53.97
CA SER A 57 -39.72 -29.50 53.67
C SER A 57 -39.29 -30.34 52.47
N MET A 58 -39.68 -31.61 52.42
CA MET A 58 -39.39 -32.51 51.30
C MET A 58 -39.99 -32.01 49.99
N ARG A 59 -41.25 -31.55 49.99
CA ARG A 59 -41.89 -30.97 48.80
C ARG A 59 -41.13 -29.73 48.33
N LYS A 60 -40.77 -28.84 49.25
CA LYS A 60 -39.96 -27.65 48.95
C LYS A 60 -38.61 -28.02 48.33
N GLN A 61 -37.90 -29.00 48.89
CA GLN A 61 -36.61 -29.44 48.34
C GLN A 61 -36.73 -30.00 46.91
N ARG A 62 -37.82 -30.74 46.62
CA ARG A 62 -38.10 -31.22 45.26
C ARG A 62 -38.28 -30.06 44.27
N GLU A 63 -39.12 -29.08 44.63
CA GLU A 63 -39.35 -27.89 43.79
C GLU A 63 -38.07 -27.09 43.58
N ILE A 64 -37.24 -26.92 44.62
CA ILE A 64 -35.94 -26.25 44.50
C ILE A 64 -35.03 -27.03 43.56
N ALA A 65 -34.93 -28.36 43.70
CA ALA A 65 -34.10 -29.19 42.83
C ALA A 65 -34.52 -29.11 41.36
N GLU A 66 -35.84 -29.13 41.07
CA GLU A 66 -36.36 -28.96 39.73
C GLU A 66 -36.07 -27.55 39.17
N MET A 67 -36.27 -26.53 39.99
CA MET A 67 -35.97 -25.14 39.65
C MET A 67 -34.48 -24.92 39.36
N THR A 68 -33.59 -25.44 40.21
CA THR A 68 -32.14 -25.39 39.99
C THR A 68 -31.76 -26.13 38.71
N LYS A 69 -32.32 -27.32 38.46
CA LYS A 69 -32.05 -28.06 37.22
C LYS A 69 -32.45 -27.27 35.97
N ARG A 70 -33.58 -26.55 36.01
CA ARG A 70 -33.99 -25.67 34.90
C ARG A 70 -33.04 -24.48 34.75
N GLN A 71 -32.68 -23.82 35.86
CA GLN A 71 -31.75 -22.70 35.83
C GLN A 71 -30.37 -23.10 35.30
N THR A 72 -29.84 -24.25 35.70
CA THR A 72 -28.55 -24.74 35.20
C THR A 72 -28.57 -24.88 33.67
N LYS A 73 -29.65 -25.43 33.10
CA LYS A 73 -29.81 -25.52 31.64
C LYS A 73 -29.88 -24.15 30.97
N GLU A 74 -30.65 -23.23 31.54
CA GLU A 74 -30.74 -21.86 31.02
C GLU A 74 -29.37 -21.15 31.02
N TYR A 75 -28.56 -21.38 32.06
CA TYR A 75 -27.19 -20.84 32.14
C TYR A 75 -26.25 -21.50 31.13
N GLU A 76 -26.35 -22.81 30.90
CA GLU A 76 -25.59 -23.52 29.86
C GLU A 76 -25.93 -22.96 28.46
N GLU A 77 -27.22 -22.80 28.15
CA GLU A 77 -27.67 -22.22 26.88
C GLU A 77 -27.24 -20.75 26.71
N MET A 78 -27.21 -19.97 27.80
CA MET A 78 -26.67 -18.61 27.76
C MET A 78 -25.17 -18.59 27.53
N ALA A 79 -24.41 -19.49 28.18
CA ALA A 79 -22.96 -19.60 27.97
C ALA A 79 -22.64 -19.93 26.51
N GLU A 80 -23.33 -20.90 25.92
CA GLU A 80 -23.15 -21.25 24.51
C GLU A 80 -23.48 -20.08 23.56
N ARG A 81 -24.51 -19.29 23.87
CA ARG A 81 -24.85 -18.10 23.08
C ARG A 81 -23.75 -17.05 23.14
N VAL A 82 -23.24 -16.78 24.35
CA VAL A 82 -22.13 -15.85 24.54
C VAL A 82 -20.89 -16.31 23.77
N ASP A 83 -20.55 -17.60 23.81
CA ASP A 83 -19.41 -18.15 23.08
C ASP A 83 -19.57 -17.99 21.56
N LYS A 84 -20.77 -18.23 21.02
CA LYS A 84 -21.09 -18.00 19.61
C LYS A 84 -20.96 -16.53 19.22
N GLU A 85 -21.48 -15.62 20.04
CA GLU A 85 -21.35 -14.17 19.81
C GLU A 85 -19.90 -13.70 19.86
N ILE A 86 -19.09 -14.22 20.78
CA ILE A 86 -17.65 -13.96 20.85
C ILE A 86 -16.95 -14.45 19.59
N ALA A 87 -17.28 -15.64 19.08
CA ALA A 87 -16.71 -16.16 17.85
C ALA A 87 -17.03 -15.27 16.64
N ILE A 88 -18.30 -14.87 16.49
CA ILE A 88 -18.74 -13.94 15.42
C ILE A 88 -18.03 -12.59 15.54
N SER A 89 -17.90 -12.05 16.75
CA SER A 89 -17.22 -10.78 16.99
C SER A 89 -15.73 -10.85 16.63
N ARG A 90 -15.06 -11.95 16.97
CA ARG A 90 -13.66 -12.20 16.58
C ARG A 90 -13.51 -12.26 15.07
N GLU A 91 -14.41 -12.96 14.37
CA GLU A 91 -14.40 -13.01 12.91
C GLU A 91 -14.57 -11.61 12.29
N LYS A 92 -15.57 -10.85 12.73
CA LYS A 92 -15.76 -9.45 12.30
C LYS A 92 -14.53 -8.59 12.56
N MET A 93 -13.85 -8.76 13.69
CA MET A 93 -12.61 -8.06 13.99
C MET A 93 -11.48 -8.44 13.02
N THR A 94 -11.37 -9.71 12.64
CA THR A 94 -10.38 -10.15 11.65
C THR A 94 -10.65 -9.57 10.27
N GLN A 95 -11.91 -9.55 9.82
CA GLN A 95 -12.33 -8.94 8.56
C GLN A 95 -12.02 -7.43 8.56
N ALA A 96 -12.41 -6.72 9.63
CA ALA A 96 -12.14 -5.29 9.77
C ALA A 96 -10.64 -4.95 9.74
N LYS A 97 -9.76 -5.83 10.26
CA LYS A 97 -8.30 -5.66 10.16
C LYS A 97 -7.81 -5.76 8.72
N VAL A 98 -8.33 -6.70 7.94
CA VAL A 98 -7.99 -6.87 6.52
C VAL A 98 -8.43 -5.64 5.73
N ASP A 99 -9.67 -5.20 5.92
CA ASP A 99 -10.23 -4.02 5.25
C ASP A 99 -9.43 -2.75 5.58
N LEU A 100 -9.03 -2.60 6.84
CA LEU A 100 -8.21 -1.47 7.29
C LEU A 100 -6.81 -1.50 6.66
N ALA A 101 -6.20 -2.67 6.49
CA ALA A 101 -4.92 -2.80 5.78
C ALA A 101 -5.07 -2.43 4.30
N ALA A 102 -6.13 -2.89 3.63
CA ALA A 102 -6.45 -2.52 2.25
C ALA A 102 -6.68 -1.00 2.11
N ALA A 103 -7.47 -0.39 2.99
CA ALA A 103 -7.73 1.05 2.98
C ALA A 103 -6.45 1.87 3.21
N ARG A 104 -5.53 1.40 4.08
CA ARG A 104 -4.22 2.03 4.28
C ARG A 104 -3.36 1.97 3.02
N LEU A 105 -3.37 0.84 2.32
CA LEU A 105 -2.65 0.70 1.05
C LEU A 105 -3.18 1.67 -0.01
N VAL A 106 -4.51 1.73 -0.19
CA VAL A 106 -5.14 2.69 -1.12
C VAL A 106 -4.78 4.12 -0.77
N ARG A 107 -4.78 4.48 0.53
CA ARG A 107 -4.36 5.81 0.99
C ARG A 107 -2.90 6.10 0.67
N LYS A 108 -2.00 5.13 0.83
CA LYS A 108 -0.58 5.27 0.50
C LYS A 108 -0.41 5.49 -1.01
N ASN A 109 -1.01 4.64 -1.83
CA ASN A 109 -0.96 4.76 -3.29
C ASN A 109 -1.50 6.12 -3.75
N ARG A 110 -2.62 6.59 -3.17
CA ARG A 110 -3.20 7.90 -3.50
C ARG A 110 -2.24 9.06 -3.19
N LYS A 111 -1.46 8.98 -2.10
CA LYS A 111 -0.44 9.99 -1.78
C LYS A 111 0.72 9.95 -2.76
N GLU A 112 1.17 8.76 -3.14
CA GLU A 112 2.24 8.58 -4.14
C GLU A 112 1.80 9.11 -5.50
N TYR A 113 0.57 8.80 -5.94
CA TYR A 113 0.01 9.38 -7.16
C TYR A 113 -0.10 10.89 -7.10
N ALA A 114 -0.54 11.47 -5.97
CA ALA A 114 -0.61 12.92 -5.82
C ALA A 114 0.78 13.58 -5.92
N LEU A 115 1.82 12.95 -5.36
CA LEU A 115 3.20 13.41 -5.49
C LEU A 115 3.68 13.36 -6.94
N LEU A 116 3.44 12.25 -7.65
CA LEU A 116 3.79 12.10 -9.05
C LEU A 116 3.06 13.11 -9.94
N VAL A 117 1.77 13.36 -9.67
CA VAL A 117 1.00 14.38 -10.38
C VAL A 117 1.61 15.75 -10.17
N GLY A 118 1.98 16.12 -8.94
CA GLY A 118 2.67 17.39 -8.68
C GLY A 118 3.98 17.53 -9.47
N MET A 119 4.80 16.47 -9.51
CA MET A 119 6.03 16.45 -10.32
C MET A 119 5.76 16.57 -11.83
N ILE A 120 4.65 16.01 -12.32
CA ILE A 120 4.25 16.09 -13.73
C ILE A 120 3.72 17.48 -14.07
N GLU A 121 3.00 18.14 -13.15
CA GLU A 121 2.47 19.49 -13.33
C GLU A 121 3.59 20.56 -13.44
N ASP A 122 4.75 20.31 -12.82
CA ASP A 122 5.93 21.17 -12.96
C ASP A 122 6.56 21.10 -14.37
N LEU A 123 6.26 20.05 -15.14
CA LEU A 123 6.77 19.87 -16.50
C LEU A 123 5.81 20.52 -17.53
N PRO A 124 6.35 21.09 -18.63
CA PRO A 124 5.51 21.66 -19.69
C PRO A 124 4.62 20.59 -20.32
N SER A 125 3.43 21.01 -20.75
CA SER A 125 2.47 20.11 -21.36
C SER A 125 3.07 19.44 -22.59
N ARG A 126 2.78 18.14 -22.77
CA ARG A 126 3.22 17.38 -23.93
C ARG A 126 2.82 18.04 -25.25
N ALA A 127 1.64 18.66 -25.30
CA ALA A 127 1.16 19.34 -26.50
C ALA A 127 1.96 20.62 -26.82
N GLU A 128 2.42 21.32 -25.79
CA GLU A 128 3.26 22.51 -25.95
C GLU A 128 4.67 22.14 -26.38
N THR A 129 5.25 21.08 -25.80
CA THR A 129 6.58 20.61 -26.20
C THR A 129 6.57 20.05 -27.62
N THR A 130 5.53 19.34 -28.05
CA THR A 130 5.41 18.89 -29.45
C THR A 130 5.31 20.07 -30.42
N ARG A 131 4.51 21.10 -30.11
CA ARG A 131 4.42 22.29 -30.97
C ARG A 131 5.76 23.00 -31.13
N LYS A 132 6.48 23.22 -30.02
CA LYS A 132 7.82 23.82 -30.07
C LYS A 132 8.80 22.96 -30.89
N LEU A 133 8.67 21.64 -30.81
CA LEU A 133 9.51 20.72 -31.57
C LEU A 133 9.22 20.83 -33.07
N ASP A 134 7.94 20.89 -33.46
CA ASP A 134 7.52 21.07 -34.84
C ASP A 134 7.98 22.45 -35.38
N GLU A 135 7.81 23.53 -34.61
CA GLU A 135 8.29 24.88 -34.95
C GLU A 135 9.81 24.89 -35.18
N ILE A 136 10.60 24.31 -34.27
CA ILE A 136 12.07 24.23 -34.40
C ILE A 136 12.46 23.38 -35.62
N GLN A 137 11.72 22.31 -35.91
CA GLN A 137 11.96 21.50 -37.11
C GLN A 137 11.71 22.29 -38.39
N GLU A 138 10.63 23.08 -38.46
CA GLU A 138 10.35 23.96 -39.59
C GLU A 138 11.42 25.06 -39.74
N GLU A 139 11.89 25.66 -38.65
CA GLU A 139 12.97 26.63 -38.70
C GLU A 139 14.28 25.99 -39.20
N LEU A 140 14.58 24.77 -38.76
CA LEU A 140 15.77 24.04 -39.19
C LEU A 140 15.74 23.73 -40.69
N THR A 141 14.60 23.27 -41.22
CA THR A 141 14.46 22.98 -42.65
C THR A 141 14.59 24.26 -43.48
N GLN A 142 13.97 25.36 -43.06
CA GLN A 142 14.11 26.66 -43.72
C GLN A 142 15.56 27.16 -43.73
N GLN A 143 16.30 27.01 -42.63
CA GLN A 143 17.71 27.37 -42.58
C GLN A 143 18.57 26.50 -43.50
N GLN A 144 18.31 25.19 -43.55
CA GLN A 144 18.99 24.28 -44.47
C GLN A 144 18.74 24.64 -45.94
N GLU A 145 17.49 24.94 -46.32
CA GLU A 145 17.15 25.40 -47.67
C GLU A 145 17.86 26.72 -48.01
N ARG A 146 17.86 27.67 -47.07
CA ARG A 146 18.57 28.95 -47.25
C ARG A 146 20.07 28.76 -47.41
N GLN A 147 20.67 27.87 -46.62
CA GLN A 147 22.08 27.52 -46.74
C GLN A 147 22.38 26.94 -48.13
N GLN A 148 21.59 25.97 -48.59
CA GLN A 148 21.74 25.38 -49.94
C GLN A 148 21.63 26.44 -51.05
N GLN A 149 20.67 27.37 -50.94
CA GLN A 149 20.54 28.47 -51.90
C GLN A 149 21.76 29.41 -51.91
N LEU A 150 22.31 29.72 -50.74
CA LEU A 150 23.51 30.55 -50.62
C LEU A 150 24.74 29.85 -51.18
N GLU A 151 24.92 28.55 -50.90
CA GLU A 151 26.00 27.73 -51.46
C GLU A 151 25.91 27.66 -52.99
N ALA A 152 24.70 27.48 -53.54
CA ALA A 152 24.48 27.50 -54.98
C ALA A 152 24.90 28.84 -55.61
N ARG A 153 24.46 29.97 -55.03
CA ARG A 153 24.85 31.32 -55.48
C ARG A 153 26.35 31.58 -55.38
N LEU A 154 26.99 31.06 -54.33
CA LEU A 154 28.44 31.19 -54.14
C LEU A 154 29.19 30.39 -55.22
N SER A 155 28.72 29.18 -55.53
CA SER A 155 29.28 28.36 -56.62
C SER A 155 29.15 29.06 -57.98
N GLU A 156 28.01 29.68 -58.27
CA GLU A 156 27.76 30.41 -59.52
C GLU A 156 28.71 31.61 -59.64
N ARG A 157 28.90 32.39 -58.56
CA ARG A 157 29.87 33.48 -58.53
C ARG A 157 31.31 32.99 -58.72
N ARG A 158 31.67 31.85 -58.12
CA ARG A 158 32.99 31.21 -58.33
C ARG A 158 33.18 30.83 -59.79
N ASN A 159 32.14 30.31 -60.44
CA ASN A 159 32.17 30.00 -61.88
C ASN A 159 32.29 31.27 -62.74
N HIS A 160 31.56 32.34 -62.43
CA HIS A 160 31.70 33.63 -63.13
C HIS A 160 33.10 34.23 -62.99
N LEU A 161 33.69 34.20 -61.79
CA LEU A 161 35.07 34.65 -61.57
C LEU A 161 36.07 33.78 -62.34
N HIS A 162 35.86 32.46 -62.37
CA HIS A 162 36.71 31.57 -63.15
C HIS A 162 36.62 31.86 -64.65
N ALA A 163 35.41 32.06 -65.19
CA ALA A 163 35.21 32.46 -66.58
C ALA A 163 35.88 33.82 -66.90
N LEU A 164 35.75 34.80 -66.01
CA LEU A 164 36.42 36.10 -66.15
C LEU A 164 37.95 35.96 -66.11
N ASN A 165 38.49 35.12 -65.23
CA ASN A 165 39.92 34.82 -65.20
C ASN A 165 40.41 34.18 -66.51
N ILE A 166 39.62 33.26 -67.10
CA ILE A 166 39.94 32.68 -68.42
C ILE A 166 39.94 33.78 -69.51
N ILE A 167 38.93 34.66 -69.51
CA ILE A 167 38.85 35.77 -70.46
C ILE A 167 40.05 36.71 -70.29
N LEU A 168 40.42 37.07 -69.05
CA LEU A 168 41.59 37.90 -68.76
C LEU A 168 42.89 37.22 -69.23
N ALA A 169 43.07 35.93 -68.96
CA ALA A 169 44.23 35.17 -69.43
C ALA A 169 44.30 35.14 -70.97
N ASN A 170 43.16 34.98 -71.63
CA ASN A 170 43.07 35.04 -73.09
C ASN A 170 43.39 36.44 -73.63
N PHE A 171 42.91 37.51 -72.99
CA PHE A 171 43.26 38.89 -73.36
C PHE A 171 44.74 39.18 -73.12
N GLN A 172 45.31 38.75 -72.00
CA GLN A 172 46.75 38.87 -71.75
C GLN A 172 47.56 38.14 -72.80
N LYS A 173 47.12 36.94 -73.21
CA LYS A 173 47.73 36.20 -74.32
C LYS A 173 47.60 36.96 -75.64
N LEU A 174 46.44 37.52 -75.93
CA LEU A 174 46.19 38.27 -77.17
C LEU A 174 47.01 39.57 -77.22
N LEU A 175 47.17 40.26 -76.08
CA LEU A 175 48.08 41.40 -75.94
C LEU A 175 49.54 40.99 -76.05
N ALA A 176 49.94 39.86 -75.46
CA ALA A 176 51.29 39.31 -75.64
C ALA A 176 51.55 38.85 -77.08
N ASP A 177 50.51 38.39 -77.79
CA ASP A 177 50.56 38.00 -79.20
C ASP A 177 50.59 39.24 -80.13
N GLU A 178 49.88 40.34 -79.80
CA GLU A 178 49.97 41.64 -80.50
C GLU A 178 51.32 42.35 -80.25
N ASP A 179 51.84 42.28 -79.02
CA ASP A 179 53.20 42.73 -78.69
C ASP A 179 54.24 41.86 -79.42
N ASN A 180 53.98 40.55 -79.62
CA ASN A 180 54.81 39.66 -80.44
C ASN A 180 54.70 39.93 -81.96
N GLU A 181 53.57 40.39 -82.49
CA GLU A 181 53.48 40.82 -83.91
C GLU A 181 54.27 42.11 -84.20
N LEU A 182 54.56 42.92 -83.17
CA LEU A 182 55.50 44.05 -83.23
C LEU A 182 56.93 43.70 -82.78
N SER A 183 57.16 42.49 -82.27
CA SER A 183 58.47 42.03 -81.82
C SER A 183 58.66 40.53 -82.06
N ASN A 184 58.68 40.14 -83.33
CA ASN A 184 59.31 38.89 -83.71
C ASN A 184 60.83 39.03 -83.50
N ASP A 185 61.31 38.63 -82.33
CA ASP A 185 62.49 37.77 -82.24
C ASP A 185 62.60 37.09 -80.85
N THR A 186 62.59 35.75 -80.90
CA THR A 186 62.95 34.73 -79.89
C THR A 186 64.15 35.07 -78.98
N PRO A 187 64.38 34.41 -77.80
CA PRO A 187 64.12 32.99 -77.54
C PRO A 187 63.71 32.53 -76.11
N SER A 188 63.36 31.25 -76.07
CA SER A 188 63.43 30.25 -74.98
C SER A 188 64.39 30.54 -73.82
N THR A 189 64.01 30.18 -72.58
CA THR A 189 64.78 29.31 -71.66
C THR A 189 63.92 28.91 -70.45
N GLU A 190 64.10 27.65 -70.05
CA GLU A 190 63.42 26.83 -69.04
C GLU A 190 63.62 27.26 -67.56
N ILE A 191 62.97 26.46 -66.68
CA ILE A 191 63.23 26.20 -65.25
C ILE A 191 62.53 27.21 -64.31
N GLY A 192 61.64 26.86 -63.38
CA GLY A 192 61.32 25.60 -62.71
C GLY A 192 61.36 25.82 -61.19
N GLU A 193 60.22 26.09 -60.54
CA GLU A 193 60.06 26.12 -59.07
C GLU A 193 58.64 25.64 -58.75
N LYS A 194 58.45 24.37 -58.34
CA LYS A 194 58.38 23.87 -56.96
C LYS A 194 57.24 24.46 -56.11
N ASP A 195 56.12 23.76 -56.28
CA ASP A 195 55.14 23.26 -55.33
C ASP A 195 55.51 23.18 -53.82
N ASP A 196 54.43 23.23 -53.04
CA ASP A 196 54.22 22.85 -51.63
C ASP A 196 54.81 23.72 -50.50
N GLY A 197 54.08 24.06 -49.44
CA GLY A 197 52.76 23.62 -49.03
C GLY A 197 52.44 24.15 -47.63
N ASP A 198 51.14 24.24 -47.37
CA ASP A 198 50.46 24.89 -46.26
C ASP A 198 50.75 24.34 -44.86
N ASP A 199 50.53 25.27 -43.93
CA ASP A 199 50.37 25.19 -42.49
C ASP A 199 49.37 24.12 -41.99
N GLU A 200 49.83 23.36 -40.98
CA GLU A 200 49.17 23.09 -39.69
C GLU A 200 47.63 22.87 -39.66
N GLU A 201 47.20 21.59 -39.74
CA GLU A 201 45.89 21.14 -39.24
C GLU A 201 46.03 20.44 -37.87
N HIS A 202 45.65 21.13 -36.81
CA HIS A 202 45.41 20.56 -35.48
C HIS A 202 44.06 19.82 -35.45
N SER A 203 44.10 18.49 -35.55
CA SER A 203 42.98 17.60 -35.31
C SER A 203 42.94 17.16 -33.83
N HIS A 204 42.12 17.85 -33.03
CA HIS A 204 41.63 17.30 -31.76
C HIS A 204 40.27 16.63 -32.01
N ARG A 205 40.27 15.29 -32.00
CA ARG A 205 39.05 14.48 -32.03
C ARG A 205 39.00 13.63 -30.76
N GLU A 206 38.40 14.20 -29.72
CA GLU A 206 37.98 13.43 -28.55
C GLU A 206 36.73 12.62 -28.92
N ARG A 207 36.85 11.30 -28.85
CA ARG A 207 35.73 10.37 -28.70
C ARG A 207 36.03 9.55 -27.45
N SER A 208 35.29 9.81 -26.37
CA SER A 208 35.11 8.80 -25.32
C SER A 208 33.62 8.52 -25.18
N CYS A 209 33.32 7.26 -25.45
CA CYS A 209 32.09 6.55 -25.12
C CYS A 209 31.95 6.50 -23.59
N ASP A 210 30.74 6.69 -23.07
CA ASP A 210 30.35 6.01 -21.83
C ASP A 210 28.86 5.67 -21.87
N THR A 211 28.60 4.38 -22.00
CA THR A 211 27.34 3.70 -21.75
C THR A 211 27.59 2.63 -20.69
N ALA A 212 26.99 2.81 -19.52
CA ALA A 212 26.73 1.80 -18.49
C ALA A 212 25.53 2.36 -17.72
N ASP A 213 24.32 1.80 -17.68
CA ASP A 213 23.82 0.44 -17.44
C ASP A 213 24.29 -0.23 -16.13
N VAL A 214 23.25 -0.67 -15.40
CA VAL A 214 23.16 -1.55 -14.23
C VAL A 214 23.53 -1.01 -12.84
N GLY A 215 22.49 -0.87 -12.00
CA GLY A 215 22.55 -0.68 -10.55
C GLY A 215 21.22 -0.27 -9.96
#